data_AF-A0A9X0P3J2-F1
#
_entry.id   AF-A0A9X0P3J2-F1
#
_cell.length_a   1.000
_cell.length_b   1.000
_cell.length_c   1.000
_cell.angle_alpha   90.00
_cell.angle_beta   90.00
_cell.angle_gamma   90.00
#
_symmetry.space_group_name_H-M   'P 1'
#
loop_
_entity.id
_entity.type
_entity.pdbx_description
1 polymer ?
#
loop_
_entity_poly.entity_id
_entity_poly.type
_entity_poly.pdbx_seq_one_letter_code
_entity_poly.pdbx_strand_id
1 'polypeptide(L)'
;MVDVKGLWRRLAELASAPTAETPRAPPSQPKDPTRCALDFFSDRFLTIRDLGFFGQFSRSPNGRYVVGWSDRSPDGSRGGHRYDGEGRWILLEGDRLIAQGNLQRPQDGKVADDGTVLISDWLFGDGLDGVLAGFSSEGQQLLHHVLAANIDDHALSPDGRMAICRTLNSPGSSDSCKLILFDVHAGRELARWDPEPVSVAGYEFDTDADLVHVVTEDGDRAAYDFTGRLVNATEWQRARIGRGDLNVIKPAIELAGPDAASGDIAAILQGLAVACSTDADWLRARAFRAKGELLEKLDRDAEALEAYESALLLDPQVGVFRRSEKLRRAVGGTSKTKPPRKRRLEKQADRFGMKHEVVELEKGENKLWRSAAFREWTSIENAALEHYLDGGWSGAAAEGGLILTVIKAASFAKLAERNADTYIEALYAQNVAFDEDRYAIGDLLASVRRADIGQLRRNWALISKRSGETPAFYPGVWWDGVEGLFKALGNERLAAIADRFSSAPYDLRAGWPDLTLWRADEVRFVEVKGPSDSIHASQARLVRDLLNPLAHHVTLAEIIQAT
;
A
#
# COMPACT_ATOMS: atom_id res chain seq x y z
N MET A 1 1.78 82.71 3.28
CA MET A 1 2.55 81.96 4.30
C MET A 1 1.52 81.36 5.23
N VAL A 2 1.34 80.04 5.16
CA VAL A 2 0.27 79.32 5.87
C VAL A 2 0.55 79.36 7.37
N ASP A 3 -0.43 79.81 8.17
CA ASP A 3 -0.34 79.89 9.62
C ASP A 3 -0.36 78.47 10.23
N VAL A 4 0.84 77.96 10.47
CA VAL A 4 1.09 76.63 11.03
C VAL A 4 0.56 76.51 12.47
N LYS A 5 0.34 77.62 13.20
CA LYS A 5 -0.18 77.58 14.58
C LYS A 5 -1.68 77.31 14.65
N GLY A 6 -2.45 77.65 13.62
CA GLY A 6 -3.87 77.31 13.53
C GLY A 6 -4.14 75.82 13.29
N LEU A 7 -3.21 75.12 12.64
CA LEU A 7 -3.33 73.69 12.32
C LEU A 7 -3.15 72.80 13.56
N TRP A 8 -2.22 73.15 14.46
CA TRP A 8 -1.97 72.40 15.69
C TRP A 8 -3.07 72.57 16.74
N ARG A 9 -3.78 73.70 16.77
CA ARG A 9 -4.95 73.87 17.67
C ARG A 9 -6.15 73.03 17.24
N ARG A 10 -6.42 72.91 15.94
CA ARG A 10 -7.50 72.04 15.43
C ARG A 10 -7.23 70.55 15.64
N LEU A 11 -5.96 70.13 15.63
CA LEU A 11 -5.59 68.74 15.93
C LEU A 11 -5.67 68.41 17.44
N ALA A 12 -5.46 69.39 18.32
CA ALA A 12 -5.61 69.21 19.77
C ALA A 12 -7.09 69.13 20.21
N GLU A 13 -8.00 69.89 19.57
CA GLU A 13 -9.44 69.85 19.87
C GLU A 13 -10.13 68.58 19.33
N LEU A 14 -9.59 67.95 18.29
CA LEU A 14 -10.04 66.64 17.79
C LEU A 14 -9.58 65.45 18.66
N ALA A 15 -8.58 65.65 19.52
CA ALA A 15 -8.06 64.62 20.43
C ALA A 15 -8.74 64.58 21.80
N SER A 16 -9.65 65.53 22.09
CA SER A 16 -10.33 65.67 23.39
C SER A 16 -11.85 65.51 23.32
N ALA A 17 -12.39 64.95 22.24
CA ALA A 17 -13.79 64.55 22.20
C ALA A 17 -14.00 63.31 23.09
N PRO A 18 -15.01 63.29 23.98
CA PRO A 18 -15.29 62.12 24.81
C PRO A 18 -15.63 60.93 23.90
N THR A 19 -14.91 59.83 24.10
CA THR A 19 -15.17 58.56 23.43
C THR A 19 -16.58 58.11 23.82
N ALA A 20 -17.47 58.01 22.85
CA ALA A 20 -18.76 57.37 23.07
C ALA A 20 -18.48 55.95 23.58
N GLU A 21 -19.03 55.61 24.75
CA GLU A 21 -18.97 54.26 25.30
C GLU A 21 -19.50 53.30 24.24
N THR A 22 -18.63 52.36 23.85
CA THR A 22 -19.03 51.22 23.03
C THR A 22 -20.08 50.44 23.82
N PRO A 23 -21.22 50.04 23.24
CA PRO A 23 -22.20 49.23 23.96
C PRO A 23 -21.48 47.99 24.51
N ARG A 24 -21.46 47.82 25.83
CA ARG A 24 -21.00 46.58 26.45
C ARG A 24 -21.80 45.45 25.82
N ALA A 25 -21.11 44.55 25.12
CA ALA A 25 -21.71 43.32 24.64
C ALA A 25 -22.43 42.66 25.84
N PRO A 26 -23.66 42.16 25.65
CA PRO A 26 -24.34 41.44 26.72
C PRO A 26 -23.42 40.33 27.22
N PRO A 27 -23.41 40.04 28.54
CA PRO A 27 -22.58 38.97 29.08
C PRO A 27 -22.87 37.70 28.26
N SER A 28 -21.82 37.15 27.66
CA SER A 28 -21.91 35.90 26.91
C SER A 28 -22.57 34.87 27.80
N GLN A 29 -23.68 34.30 27.33
CA GLN A 29 -24.28 33.14 27.98
C GLN A 29 -23.17 32.12 28.26
N PRO A 30 -23.16 31.47 29.43
CA PRO A 30 -22.18 30.42 29.71
C PRO A 30 -22.22 29.42 28.56
N LYS A 31 -21.10 29.28 27.83
CA LYS A 31 -20.98 28.28 26.77
C LYS A 31 -21.28 26.93 27.41
N ASP A 32 -22.24 26.21 26.86
CA ASP A 32 -22.50 24.82 27.24
C ASP A 32 -21.19 24.05 27.05
N PRO A 33 -20.55 23.54 28.13
CA PRO A 33 -19.24 22.90 28.05
C PRO A 33 -19.29 21.60 27.23
N THR A 34 -20.48 21.09 26.91
CA THR A 34 -20.65 19.92 26.06
C THR A 34 -20.67 20.26 24.57
N ARG A 35 -20.95 21.52 24.19
CA ARG A 35 -20.94 21.93 22.78
C ARG A 35 -19.53 22.25 22.31
N CYS A 36 -19.16 21.66 21.19
CA CYS A 36 -17.83 21.68 20.63
C CYS A 36 -17.85 22.33 19.23
N ALA A 37 -16.90 23.22 18.97
CA ALA A 37 -16.64 23.66 17.60
C ALA A 37 -15.90 22.55 16.84
N LEU A 38 -16.51 22.01 15.78
CA LEU A 38 -16.00 20.89 15.00
C LEU A 38 -15.32 21.40 13.72
N ASP A 39 -14.00 21.21 13.62
CA ASP A 39 -13.22 21.51 12.42
C ASP A 39 -12.89 20.19 11.69
N PHE A 40 -13.58 19.90 10.58
CA PHE A 40 -13.30 18.72 9.74
C PHE A 40 -12.22 19.04 8.71
N PHE A 41 -11.19 18.20 8.64
CA PHE A 41 -10.10 18.28 7.67
C PHE A 41 -10.16 17.06 6.75
N SER A 42 -10.52 17.31 5.50
CA SER A 42 -10.92 16.27 4.56
C SER A 42 -12.07 15.40 5.12
N ASP A 43 -12.30 14.28 4.45
CA ASP A 43 -13.10 13.15 4.89
C ASP A 43 -12.46 12.28 6.00
N ARG A 44 -11.24 12.61 6.47
CA ARG A 44 -10.47 11.72 7.35
C ARG A 44 -10.23 12.22 8.77
N PHE A 45 -10.09 13.53 8.99
CA PHE A 45 -9.64 14.06 10.29
C PHE A 45 -10.63 15.06 10.90
N LEU A 46 -10.70 15.04 12.23
CA LEU A 46 -11.50 15.93 13.06
C LEU A 46 -10.61 16.62 14.09
N THR A 47 -10.74 17.94 14.21
CA THR A 47 -10.17 18.72 15.30
C THR A 47 -11.26 19.33 16.14
N ILE A 48 -11.10 19.26 17.46
CA ILE A 48 -11.94 19.96 18.44
C ILE A 48 -11.02 20.71 19.38
N ARG A 49 -10.83 22.00 19.11
CA ARG A 49 -9.84 22.83 19.82
C ARG A 49 -10.15 22.92 21.31
N ASP A 50 -11.42 23.06 21.66
CA ASP A 50 -11.90 23.18 23.05
C ASP A 50 -11.59 21.91 23.87
N LEU A 51 -11.44 20.76 23.22
CA LEU A 51 -11.09 19.49 23.84
C LEU A 51 -9.62 19.10 23.65
N GLY A 52 -8.83 19.90 22.94
CA GLY A 52 -7.48 19.55 22.51
C GLY A 52 -7.43 18.26 21.67
N PHE A 53 -8.52 17.95 20.96
CA PHE A 53 -8.64 16.69 20.22
C PHE A 53 -8.23 16.87 18.76
N PHE A 54 -7.36 15.99 18.28
CA PHE A 54 -7.06 15.79 16.87
C PHE A 54 -7.00 14.29 16.58
N GLY A 55 -7.81 13.81 15.65
CA GLY A 55 -7.93 12.39 15.38
C GLY A 55 -8.65 12.09 14.08
N GLN A 56 -8.73 10.81 13.75
CA GLN A 56 -9.60 10.33 12.68
C GLN A 56 -11.05 10.27 13.17
N PHE A 57 -12.02 10.18 12.26
CA PHE A 57 -13.43 10.09 12.63
C PHE A 57 -14.25 9.24 11.65
N SER A 58 -15.42 8.82 12.09
CA SER A 58 -16.47 8.26 11.25
C SER A 58 -17.85 8.77 11.71
N ARG A 59 -18.86 8.59 10.86
CA ARG A 59 -20.24 9.04 11.09
C ARG A 59 -21.19 7.86 11.12
N SER A 60 -22.25 7.96 11.90
CA SER A 60 -23.34 6.98 11.85
C SER A 60 -24.05 7.05 10.50
N PRO A 61 -24.67 5.95 10.03
CA PRO A 61 -25.44 5.93 8.79
C PRO A 61 -26.50 7.05 8.68
N ASN A 62 -27.19 7.37 9.78
CA ASN A 62 -28.16 8.46 9.86
C ASN A 62 -27.54 9.86 10.03
N GLY A 63 -26.21 9.96 10.18
CA GLY A 63 -25.45 11.19 10.35
C GLY A 63 -25.61 11.89 11.70
N ARG A 64 -26.34 11.31 12.66
CA ARG A 64 -26.58 11.89 13.99
C ARG A 64 -25.33 11.89 14.87
N TYR A 65 -24.54 10.83 14.79
CA TYR A 65 -23.39 10.62 15.64
C TYR A 65 -22.07 10.68 14.88
N VAL A 66 -21.03 11.14 15.58
CA VAL A 66 -19.65 11.14 15.10
C VAL A 66 -18.79 10.48 16.18
N VAL A 67 -18.08 9.41 15.84
CA VAL A 67 -17.01 8.88 16.68
C VAL A 67 -15.67 9.40 16.16
N GLY A 68 -14.83 9.90 17.06
CA GLY A 68 -13.46 10.29 16.76
C GLY A 68 -12.47 9.48 17.59
N TRP A 69 -11.31 9.15 17.02
CA TRP A 69 -10.23 8.46 17.74
C TRP A 69 -8.84 9.00 17.39
N SER A 70 -7.91 8.90 18.33
CA SER A 70 -6.54 9.37 18.20
C SER A 70 -5.56 8.33 18.70
N ASP A 71 -4.78 7.73 17.79
CA ASP A 71 -3.65 6.86 18.11
C ASP A 71 -2.41 7.68 18.51
N ARG A 72 -2.54 8.46 19.58
CA ARG A 72 -1.51 9.39 20.06
C ARG A 72 -1.52 9.51 21.58
N SER A 73 -0.35 9.69 22.17
CA SER A 73 -0.19 10.00 23.59
C SER A 73 -0.97 11.27 23.99
N PRO A 74 -1.39 11.39 25.27
CA PRO A 74 -2.22 12.52 25.72
C PRO A 74 -1.56 13.90 25.56
N ASP A 75 -0.23 13.97 25.62
CA ASP A 75 0.57 15.17 25.41
C ASP A 75 0.80 15.49 23.92
N GLY A 76 0.39 14.60 23.03
CA GLY A 76 0.53 14.72 21.60
C GLY A 76 1.94 14.48 21.06
N SER A 77 2.89 14.05 21.89
CA SER A 77 4.31 13.92 21.52
C SER A 77 4.62 12.69 20.66
N ARG A 78 3.81 11.63 20.78
CA ARG A 78 4.05 10.34 20.12
C ARG A 78 2.77 9.73 19.58
N GLY A 79 2.75 9.35 18.30
CA GLY A 79 1.69 8.56 17.67
C GLY A 79 2.21 7.26 17.09
N GLY A 80 1.30 6.35 16.73
CA GLY A 80 1.69 5.05 16.17
C GLY A 80 2.35 4.12 17.20
N HIS A 81 3.22 3.22 16.74
CA HIS A 81 3.81 2.16 17.55
C HIS A 81 4.50 2.68 18.83
N ARG A 82 4.03 2.19 19.99
CA ARG A 82 4.50 2.59 21.32
C ARG A 82 4.12 1.56 22.39
N TYR A 83 4.69 1.74 23.59
CA TYR A 83 4.51 0.87 24.76
C TYR A 83 3.75 1.54 25.92
N ASP A 84 3.46 2.83 25.80
CA ASP A 84 2.80 3.66 26.81
C ASP A 84 2.06 4.83 26.15
N GLY A 85 1.33 5.62 26.97
CA GLY A 85 0.61 6.81 26.52
C GLY A 85 -0.65 6.45 25.73
N GLU A 86 -1.73 6.17 26.45
CA GLU A 86 -3.02 5.79 25.85
C GLU A 86 -3.53 6.83 24.85
N GLY A 87 -4.09 6.32 23.76
CA GLY A 87 -4.92 7.10 22.86
C GLY A 87 -6.24 7.50 23.49
N ARG A 88 -7.01 8.27 22.73
CA ARG A 88 -8.30 8.82 23.16
C ARG A 88 -9.36 8.61 22.09
N TRP A 89 -10.57 8.32 22.52
CA TRP A 89 -11.75 8.34 21.66
C TRP A 89 -12.84 9.25 22.24
N ILE A 90 -13.69 9.76 21.36
CA ILE A 90 -14.82 10.64 21.68
C ILE A 90 -16.04 10.24 20.86
N LEU A 91 -17.22 10.51 21.40
CA LEU A 91 -18.50 10.36 20.73
C LEU A 91 -19.27 11.68 20.83
N LEU A 92 -19.73 12.16 19.69
CA LEU A 92 -20.53 13.37 19.55
C LEU A 92 -21.93 13.04 19.04
N GLU A 93 -22.94 13.74 19.56
CA GLU A 93 -24.27 13.87 18.97
C GLU A 93 -24.42 15.29 18.41
N GLY A 94 -24.41 15.45 17.09
CA GLY A 94 -24.27 16.78 16.47
C GLY A 94 -22.98 17.47 16.91
N ASP A 95 -23.10 18.63 17.57
CA ASP A 95 -21.98 19.39 18.14
C ASP A 95 -21.69 19.05 19.61
N ARG A 96 -22.41 18.09 20.20
CA ARG A 96 -22.36 17.81 21.64
C ARG A 96 -21.51 16.59 21.96
N LEU A 97 -20.51 16.74 22.81
CA LEU A 97 -19.78 15.62 23.42
C LEU A 97 -20.68 14.86 24.40
N ILE A 98 -20.96 13.59 24.08
CA ILE A 98 -21.82 12.72 24.88
C ILE A 98 -21.06 11.59 25.58
N ALA A 99 -19.96 11.11 25.00
CA ALA A 99 -19.08 10.14 25.65
C ALA A 99 -17.61 10.30 25.20
N GLN A 100 -16.70 9.77 26.00
CA GLN A 100 -15.27 9.72 25.69
C GLN A 100 -14.59 8.67 26.55
N GLY A 101 -13.42 8.21 26.12
CA GLY A 101 -12.59 7.29 26.88
C GLY A 101 -11.20 7.15 26.31
N ASN A 102 -10.45 6.22 26.89
CA ASN A 102 -9.09 5.91 26.53
C ASN A 102 -8.97 4.44 26.10
N LEU A 103 -8.07 4.21 25.16
CA LEU A 103 -7.66 2.91 24.64
C LEU A 103 -6.15 2.99 24.40
N GLN A 104 -5.43 1.87 24.37
CA GLN A 104 -3.97 1.92 24.24
C GLN A 104 -3.58 2.57 22.92
N ARG A 105 -4.09 2.03 21.80
CA ARG A 105 -3.80 2.42 20.42
C ARG A 105 -5.03 2.27 19.50
N PRO A 106 -6.06 3.13 19.65
CA PRO A 106 -7.28 3.05 18.85
C PRO A 106 -7.01 3.41 17.37
N GLN A 107 -7.40 2.56 16.42
CA GLN A 107 -7.01 2.71 15.01
C GLN A 107 -8.16 2.88 14.02
N ASP A 108 -9.33 2.26 14.26
CA ASP A 108 -10.52 2.42 13.43
C ASP A 108 -11.77 2.38 14.32
N GLY A 109 -12.64 3.38 14.17
CA GLY A 109 -13.86 3.53 14.96
C GLY A 109 -15.10 3.60 14.07
N LYS A 110 -16.16 2.87 14.45
CA LYS A 110 -17.50 2.90 13.85
C LYS A 110 -18.51 3.36 14.89
N VAL A 111 -19.59 3.97 14.43
CA VAL A 111 -20.73 4.36 15.27
C VAL A 111 -22.04 4.05 14.57
N ALA A 112 -22.99 3.50 15.33
CA ALA A 112 -24.32 3.13 14.87
C ALA A 112 -25.35 4.25 15.07
N ASP A 113 -26.56 4.05 14.56
CA ASP A 113 -27.64 5.04 14.59
C ASP A 113 -28.26 5.24 15.97
N ASP A 114 -28.02 4.31 16.89
CA ASP A 114 -28.38 4.39 18.31
C ASP A 114 -27.28 5.04 19.17
N GLY A 115 -26.09 5.28 18.59
CA GLY A 115 -24.93 5.84 19.28
C GLY A 115 -23.96 4.80 19.83
N THR A 116 -24.20 3.50 19.59
CA THR A 116 -23.24 2.44 19.91
C THR A 116 -21.96 2.62 19.11
N VAL A 117 -20.82 2.52 19.78
CA VAL A 117 -19.48 2.72 19.21
C VAL A 117 -18.73 1.39 19.20
N LEU A 118 -17.97 1.13 18.14
CA LEU A 118 -17.06 0.00 18.02
C LEU A 118 -15.69 0.51 17.60
N ILE A 119 -14.62 0.13 18.31
CA ILE A 119 -13.26 0.57 18.02
C ILE A 119 -12.31 -0.63 18.06
N SER A 120 -11.43 -0.73 17.06
CA SER A 120 -10.26 -1.61 17.11
C SER A 120 -9.10 -0.91 17.83
N ASP A 121 -8.54 -1.60 18.82
CA ASP A 121 -7.35 -1.19 19.56
C ASP A 121 -6.19 -2.13 19.21
N TRP A 122 -5.08 -1.57 18.74
CA TRP A 122 -3.88 -2.31 18.35
C TRP A 122 -3.00 -2.71 19.54
N LEU A 123 -3.35 -2.28 20.75
CA LEU A 123 -2.56 -2.52 21.97
C LEU A 123 -1.12 -2.01 21.88
N PHE A 124 -0.44 -2.01 23.01
CA PHE A 124 0.96 -1.64 23.13
C PHE A 124 1.89 -2.81 22.78
N GLY A 125 3.00 -2.46 22.13
CA GLY A 125 4.09 -3.38 21.84
C GLY A 125 4.01 -4.07 20.48
N ASP A 126 4.79 -5.15 20.36
CA ASP A 126 5.11 -5.85 19.10
C ASP A 126 4.27 -7.12 18.88
N GLY A 127 3.25 -7.34 19.72
CA GLY A 127 2.40 -8.51 19.67
C GLY A 127 1.59 -8.61 18.38
N LEU A 128 1.24 -9.84 17.98
CA LEU A 128 0.16 -10.07 17.03
C LEU A 128 -1.13 -10.18 17.82
N ASP A 129 -1.58 -9.06 18.38
CA ASP A 129 -2.75 -8.99 19.23
C ASP A 129 -3.57 -7.71 18.94
N GLY A 130 -4.78 -7.72 19.43
CA GLY A 130 -5.69 -6.59 19.29
C GLY A 130 -6.92 -6.77 20.17
N VAL A 131 -7.62 -5.66 20.39
CA VAL A 131 -8.90 -5.65 21.08
C VAL A 131 -9.96 -5.06 20.18
N LEU A 132 -11.11 -5.73 20.14
CA LEU A 132 -12.35 -5.14 19.63
C LEU A 132 -13.16 -4.65 20.83
N ALA A 133 -13.32 -3.33 20.96
CA ALA A 133 -13.99 -2.67 22.07
C ALA A 133 -15.29 -2.00 21.61
N GLY A 134 -16.40 -2.29 22.29
CA GLY A 134 -17.71 -1.70 22.02
C GLY A 134 -18.21 -0.88 23.21
N PHE A 135 -18.84 0.25 22.96
CA PHE A 135 -19.34 1.18 23.98
C PHE A 135 -20.76 1.66 23.66
N SER A 136 -21.57 1.88 24.69
CA SER A 136 -22.89 2.51 24.55
C SER A 136 -22.79 4.00 24.25
N SER A 137 -23.92 4.65 23.94
CA SER A 137 -23.97 6.10 23.71
C SER A 137 -23.57 6.93 24.96
N GLU A 138 -23.68 6.33 26.15
CA GLU A 138 -23.25 6.89 27.43
C GLU A 138 -21.79 6.57 27.79
N GLY A 139 -21.08 5.84 26.92
CA GLY A 139 -19.69 5.42 27.11
C GLY A 139 -19.50 4.19 28.00
N GLN A 140 -20.57 3.46 28.34
CA GLN A 140 -20.44 2.19 29.05
C GLN A 140 -19.85 1.14 28.13
N GLN A 141 -18.80 0.42 28.56
CA GLN A 141 -18.23 -0.68 27.80
C GLN A 141 -19.22 -1.85 27.70
N LEU A 142 -19.62 -2.18 26.48
CA LEU A 142 -20.54 -3.27 26.13
C LEU A 142 -19.77 -4.53 25.68
N LEU A 143 -18.68 -4.34 24.92
CA LEU A 143 -17.85 -5.41 24.39
C LEU A 143 -16.37 -5.11 24.67
N HIS A 144 -15.62 -6.14 25.04
CA HIS A 144 -14.16 -6.10 25.08
C HIS A 144 -13.64 -7.51 24.80
N HIS A 145 -13.19 -7.71 23.58
CA HIS A 145 -12.75 -9.01 23.09
C HIS A 145 -11.27 -8.94 22.69
N VAL A 146 -10.43 -9.71 23.39
CA VAL A 146 -8.99 -9.81 23.13
C VAL A 146 -8.75 -10.89 22.09
N LEU A 147 -7.98 -10.56 21.06
CA LEU A 147 -7.61 -11.46 19.98
C LEU A 147 -6.10 -11.65 19.98
N ALA A 148 -5.65 -12.89 19.81
CA ALA A 148 -4.24 -13.23 19.57
C ALA A 148 -3.92 -13.17 18.06
N ALA A 149 -4.44 -12.13 17.40
CA ALA A 149 -4.13 -11.75 16.03
C ALA A 149 -4.46 -10.26 15.84
N ASN A 150 -3.73 -9.58 14.95
CA ASN A 150 -4.08 -8.22 14.53
C ASN A 150 -5.44 -8.22 13.82
N ILE A 151 -6.25 -7.19 14.09
CA ILE A 151 -7.52 -6.94 13.39
C ILE A 151 -7.22 -6.25 12.05
N ASP A 152 -7.70 -6.82 10.96
CA ASP A 152 -7.56 -6.25 9.60
C ASP A 152 -8.62 -5.17 9.36
N ASP A 153 -9.90 -5.56 9.49
CA ASP A 153 -11.06 -4.70 9.37
C ASP A 153 -12.20 -5.15 10.30
N HIS A 154 -13.18 -4.26 10.49
CA HIS A 154 -14.39 -4.54 11.25
C HIS A 154 -15.56 -3.67 10.79
N ALA A 155 -16.77 -4.10 11.12
CA ALA A 155 -18.00 -3.37 10.85
C ALA A 155 -19.02 -3.51 11.99
N LEU A 156 -19.95 -2.57 12.04
CA LEU A 156 -21.03 -2.47 13.02
C LEU A 156 -22.36 -2.31 12.28
N SER A 157 -23.40 -3.02 12.71
CA SER A 157 -24.74 -2.87 12.14
C SER A 157 -25.33 -1.48 12.45
N PRO A 158 -26.23 -0.95 11.59
CA PRO A 158 -26.83 0.36 11.83
C PRO A 158 -27.56 0.49 13.18
N ASP A 159 -28.11 -0.61 13.71
CA ASP A 159 -28.78 -0.68 15.00
C ASP A 159 -27.84 -0.90 16.21
N GLY A 160 -26.52 -0.97 15.98
CA GLY A 160 -25.51 -1.11 17.02
C GLY A 160 -25.36 -2.52 17.60
N ARG A 161 -26.27 -3.43 17.28
CA ARG A 161 -26.36 -4.75 17.93
C ARG A 161 -25.29 -5.73 17.46
N MET A 162 -24.96 -5.72 16.18
CA MET A 162 -24.12 -6.74 15.55
C MET A 162 -22.80 -6.15 15.10
N ALA A 163 -21.71 -6.86 15.38
CA ALA A 163 -20.38 -6.50 14.90
C ALA A 163 -19.70 -7.69 14.24
N ILE A 164 -18.88 -7.43 13.23
CA ILE A 164 -18.00 -8.44 12.63
C ILE A 164 -16.59 -7.89 12.56
N CYS A 165 -15.59 -8.73 12.82
CA CYS A 165 -14.19 -8.40 12.54
C CYS A 165 -13.49 -9.52 11.79
N ARG A 166 -12.44 -9.14 11.06
CA ARG A 166 -11.52 -10.05 10.40
C ARG A 166 -10.14 -9.93 11.02
N THR A 167 -9.50 -11.06 11.22
CA THR A 167 -8.14 -11.12 11.77
C THR A 167 -7.11 -11.52 10.72
N LEU A 168 -5.89 -11.03 10.90
CA LEU A 168 -4.74 -11.38 10.07
C LEU A 168 -4.14 -12.74 10.47
N ASN A 169 -3.16 -13.19 9.69
CA ASN A 169 -2.41 -14.41 9.97
C ASN A 169 -1.63 -14.29 11.30
N SER A 170 -1.85 -15.25 12.20
CA SER A 170 -1.19 -15.36 13.49
C SER A 170 -0.80 -16.83 13.74
N PRO A 171 0.42 -17.24 13.34
CA PRO A 171 0.81 -18.65 13.35
C PRO A 171 0.61 -19.32 14.71
N GLY A 172 -0.16 -20.41 14.75
CA GLY A 172 -0.42 -21.18 15.97
C GLY A 172 -1.57 -20.66 16.84
N SER A 173 -2.22 -19.55 16.44
CA SER A 173 -3.38 -18.99 17.13
C SER A 173 -4.71 -19.49 16.55
N SER A 174 -5.72 -19.67 17.40
CA SER A 174 -7.11 -19.90 16.97
C SER A 174 -7.76 -18.69 16.29
N ASP A 175 -7.14 -17.51 16.46
CA ASP A 175 -7.60 -16.25 15.89
C ASP A 175 -6.91 -15.95 14.55
N SER A 176 -6.11 -16.88 14.01
CA SER A 176 -5.45 -16.69 12.72
C SER A 176 -6.45 -16.73 11.56
N CYS A 177 -6.48 -15.67 10.76
CA CYS A 177 -7.28 -15.58 9.52
C CYS A 177 -8.76 -15.92 9.72
N LYS A 178 -9.44 -15.30 10.68
CA LYS A 178 -10.85 -15.59 11.01
C LYS A 178 -11.76 -14.43 10.65
N LEU A 179 -13.02 -14.75 10.33
CA LEU A 179 -14.16 -13.86 10.51
C LEU A 179 -14.85 -14.21 11.81
N ILE A 180 -15.17 -13.20 12.62
CA ILE A 180 -15.76 -13.36 13.94
C ILE A 180 -16.93 -12.40 14.08
N LEU A 181 -18.11 -12.93 14.40
CA LEU A 181 -19.36 -12.19 14.57
C LEU A 181 -19.70 -12.08 16.07
N PHE A 182 -20.16 -10.90 16.49
CA PHE A 182 -20.49 -10.57 17.87
C PHE A 182 -21.89 -9.98 18.01
N ASP A 183 -22.52 -10.25 19.15
CA ASP A 183 -23.62 -9.44 19.68
C ASP A 183 -23.00 -8.45 20.67
N VAL A 184 -22.94 -7.18 20.26
CA VAL A 184 -22.28 -6.09 21.00
C VAL A 184 -23.02 -5.82 22.31
N HIS A 185 -24.35 -5.78 22.28
CA HIS A 185 -25.17 -5.49 23.44
C HIS A 185 -25.11 -6.62 24.48
N ALA A 186 -25.02 -7.86 24.03
CA ALA A 186 -24.80 -9.01 24.92
C ALA A 186 -23.32 -9.20 25.31
N GLY A 187 -22.39 -8.43 24.71
CA GLY A 187 -20.96 -8.49 25.00
C GLY A 187 -20.32 -9.84 24.69
N ARG A 188 -20.83 -10.57 23.67
CA ARG A 188 -20.39 -11.95 23.38
C ARG A 188 -20.18 -12.22 21.91
N GLU A 189 -19.26 -13.13 21.65
CA GLU A 189 -19.09 -13.76 20.34
C GLU A 189 -20.28 -14.70 20.03
N LEU A 190 -20.76 -14.68 18.79
CA LEU A 190 -21.81 -15.55 18.28
C LEU A 190 -21.25 -16.68 17.43
N ALA A 191 -20.32 -16.36 16.52
CA ALA A 191 -19.75 -17.32 15.59
C ALA A 191 -18.36 -16.89 15.13
N ARG A 192 -17.55 -17.90 14.75
CA ARG A 192 -16.25 -17.72 14.10
C ARG A 192 -16.07 -18.75 12.99
N TRP A 193 -15.51 -18.33 11.85
CA TRP A 193 -15.28 -19.21 10.71
C TRP A 193 -14.09 -18.76 9.86
N ASP A 194 -13.66 -19.65 8.96
CA ASP A 194 -12.64 -19.34 7.97
C ASP A 194 -13.25 -18.50 6.83
N PRO A 195 -12.68 -17.33 6.50
CA PRO A 195 -13.16 -16.51 5.41
C PRO A 195 -12.91 -17.17 4.06
N GLU A 196 -13.77 -16.86 3.10
CA GLU A 196 -13.49 -17.14 1.70
C GLU A 196 -12.28 -16.31 1.23
N PRO A 197 -11.39 -16.87 0.38
CA PRO A 197 -10.19 -16.17 -0.08
C PRO A 197 -10.53 -15.17 -1.20
N VAL A 198 -11.22 -14.09 -0.82
CA VAL A 198 -11.69 -13.01 -1.70
C VAL A 198 -11.27 -11.65 -1.15
N SER A 199 -11.11 -10.66 -2.03
CA SER A 199 -10.97 -9.26 -1.62
C SER A 199 -12.30 -8.76 -1.07
N VAL A 200 -12.29 -8.23 0.15
CA VAL A 200 -13.48 -7.71 0.83
C VAL A 200 -13.53 -6.19 0.65
N ALA A 201 -14.66 -5.69 0.16
CA ALA A 201 -14.95 -4.26 0.06
C ALA A 201 -15.71 -3.73 1.29
N GLY A 202 -16.47 -4.60 1.97
CA GLY A 202 -17.20 -4.24 3.19
C GLY A 202 -18.20 -5.29 3.63
N TYR A 203 -19.07 -4.87 4.55
CA TYR A 203 -20.07 -5.72 5.19
C TYR A 203 -21.44 -5.04 5.16
N GLU A 204 -22.49 -5.80 4.88
CA GLU A 204 -23.89 -5.37 4.99
C GLU A 204 -24.61 -6.28 5.99
N PHE A 205 -25.42 -5.72 6.89
CA PHE A 205 -26.17 -6.49 7.89
C PHE A 205 -27.66 -6.48 7.55
N ASP A 206 -28.27 -7.66 7.55
CA ASP A 206 -29.72 -7.85 7.56
C ASP A 206 -30.09 -8.49 8.89
N THR A 207 -30.28 -7.64 9.90
CA THR A 207 -30.58 -8.04 11.28
C THR A 207 -31.97 -8.66 11.44
N ASP A 208 -32.89 -8.40 10.49
CA ASP A 208 -34.23 -8.99 10.51
C ASP A 208 -34.19 -10.45 10.01
N ALA A 209 -33.30 -10.74 9.06
CA ALA A 209 -33.06 -12.09 8.53
C ALA A 209 -31.94 -12.86 9.27
N ASP A 210 -31.31 -12.27 10.29
CA ASP A 210 -30.12 -12.79 10.97
C ASP A 210 -28.97 -13.13 9.99
N LEU A 211 -28.72 -12.25 9.03
CA LEU A 211 -27.68 -12.39 8.01
C LEU A 211 -26.63 -11.28 8.06
N VAL A 212 -25.39 -11.65 7.74
CA VAL A 212 -24.31 -10.72 7.39
C VAL A 212 -23.79 -11.06 6.00
N HIS A 213 -23.70 -10.06 5.14
CA HIS A 213 -23.15 -10.18 3.81
C HIS A 213 -21.71 -9.66 3.80
N VAL A 214 -20.78 -10.52 3.39
CA VAL A 214 -19.43 -10.10 3.01
C VAL A 214 -19.49 -9.68 1.53
N VAL A 215 -19.24 -8.40 1.28
CA VAL A 215 -19.29 -7.81 -0.07
C VAL A 215 -17.87 -7.77 -0.63
N THR A 216 -17.69 -8.29 -1.84
CA THR A 216 -16.38 -8.26 -2.52
C THR A 216 -16.16 -6.95 -3.29
N GLU A 217 -14.91 -6.67 -3.67
CA GLU A 217 -14.59 -5.56 -4.58
C GLU A 217 -15.31 -5.67 -5.94
N ASP A 218 -15.64 -6.89 -6.37
CA ASP A 218 -16.41 -7.16 -7.59
C ASP A 218 -17.94 -6.96 -7.39
N GLY A 219 -18.39 -6.68 -6.17
CA GLY A 219 -19.80 -6.49 -5.83
C GLY A 219 -20.59 -7.76 -5.52
N ASP A 220 -19.94 -8.93 -5.50
CA ASP A 220 -20.59 -10.19 -5.12
C ASP A 220 -20.83 -10.24 -3.61
N ARG A 221 -21.89 -10.94 -3.19
CA ARG A 221 -22.30 -11.07 -1.79
C ARG A 221 -22.24 -12.51 -1.30
N ALA A 222 -21.39 -12.79 -0.32
CA ALA A 222 -21.43 -14.02 0.45
C ALA A 222 -22.30 -13.80 1.70
N ALA A 223 -23.45 -14.47 1.76
CA ALA A 223 -24.42 -14.32 2.85
C ALA A 223 -24.18 -15.40 3.92
N TYR A 224 -23.85 -14.98 5.13
CA TYR A 224 -23.67 -15.85 6.28
C TYR A 224 -24.80 -15.64 7.28
N ASP A 225 -25.36 -16.74 7.80
CA ASP A 225 -26.21 -16.65 8.98
C ASP A 225 -25.39 -16.39 10.25
N PHE A 226 -26.04 -15.98 11.34
CA PHE A 226 -25.35 -15.68 12.61
C PHE A 226 -24.70 -16.89 13.29
N THR A 227 -24.79 -18.09 12.71
CA THR A 227 -24.00 -19.27 13.13
C THR A 227 -22.69 -19.41 12.35
N GLY A 228 -22.43 -18.52 11.39
CA GLY A 228 -21.25 -18.53 10.53
C GLY A 228 -21.39 -19.41 9.29
N ARG A 229 -22.59 -19.89 8.96
CA ARG A 229 -22.81 -20.75 7.79
C ARG A 229 -23.15 -19.92 6.56
N LEU A 230 -22.45 -20.17 5.46
CA LEU A 230 -22.72 -19.58 4.14
C LEU A 230 -24.05 -20.11 3.59
N VAL A 231 -25.11 -19.31 3.62
CA VAL A 231 -26.47 -19.73 3.25
C VAL A 231 -26.71 -19.72 1.74
N ASN A 232 -26.01 -18.88 0.99
CA ASN A 232 -26.11 -18.77 -0.47
C ASN A 232 -24.95 -19.45 -1.22
N ALA A 233 -24.35 -20.50 -0.64
CA ALA A 233 -23.13 -21.15 -1.15
C ALA A 233 -23.19 -21.52 -2.64
N THR A 234 -24.33 -22.03 -3.11
CA THR A 234 -24.51 -22.42 -4.52
C THR A 234 -24.45 -21.22 -5.47
N GLU A 235 -25.15 -20.13 -5.14
CA GLU A 235 -25.19 -18.91 -5.96
C GLU A 235 -23.82 -18.22 -5.94
N TRP A 236 -23.23 -18.12 -4.75
CA TRP A 236 -21.88 -17.63 -4.54
C TRP A 236 -20.88 -18.38 -5.42
N GLN A 237 -20.86 -19.71 -5.36
CA GLN A 237 -19.93 -20.52 -6.15
C GLN A 237 -20.14 -20.34 -7.66
N ARG A 238 -21.40 -20.26 -8.14
CA ARG A 238 -21.70 -20.03 -9.56
C ARG A 238 -21.19 -18.66 -10.04
N ALA A 239 -21.41 -17.60 -9.27
CA ALA A 239 -20.93 -16.26 -9.61
C ALA A 239 -19.40 -16.24 -9.75
N ARG A 240 -18.70 -16.86 -8.78
CA ARG A 240 -17.25 -16.99 -8.78
C ARG A 240 -16.71 -17.81 -9.96
N ILE A 241 -17.40 -18.89 -10.33
CA ILE A 241 -17.06 -19.64 -11.55
C ILE A 241 -17.23 -18.75 -12.78
N GLY A 242 -18.35 -18.03 -12.89
CA GLY A 242 -18.66 -17.16 -14.03
C GLY A 242 -17.60 -16.08 -14.30
N ARG A 243 -16.99 -15.51 -13.26
CA ARG A 243 -15.90 -14.52 -13.37
C ARG A 243 -14.50 -15.12 -13.62
N GLY A 244 -14.40 -16.45 -13.72
CA GLY A 244 -13.13 -17.11 -13.98
C GLY A 244 -12.22 -17.28 -12.76
N ASP A 245 -12.78 -17.30 -11.55
CA ASP A 245 -12.00 -17.50 -10.31
C ASP A 245 -11.47 -18.94 -10.23
N LEU A 246 -10.17 -19.11 -10.49
CA LEU A 246 -9.52 -20.42 -10.51
C LEU A 246 -9.49 -21.12 -9.14
N ASN A 247 -9.70 -20.39 -8.03
CA ASN A 247 -9.75 -20.99 -6.70
C ASN A 247 -11.01 -21.81 -6.47
N VAL A 248 -12.13 -21.46 -7.13
CA VAL A 248 -13.37 -22.26 -7.08
C VAL A 248 -13.54 -23.18 -8.28
N ILE A 249 -13.00 -22.80 -9.44
CA ILE A 249 -13.11 -23.61 -10.65
C ILE A 249 -12.35 -24.93 -10.50
N LYS A 250 -11.16 -24.94 -9.89
CA LYS A 250 -10.37 -26.16 -9.73
C LYS A 250 -11.06 -27.20 -8.84
N PRO A 251 -11.52 -26.88 -7.61
CA PRO A 251 -12.33 -27.80 -6.83
C PRO A 251 -13.60 -28.24 -7.57
N ALA A 252 -14.26 -27.35 -8.31
CA ALA A 252 -15.43 -27.71 -9.10
C ALA A 252 -15.12 -28.74 -10.20
N ILE A 253 -13.95 -28.64 -10.86
CA ILE A 253 -13.47 -29.65 -11.82
C ILE A 253 -13.19 -30.99 -11.11
N GLU A 254 -12.67 -30.97 -9.89
CA GLU A 254 -12.42 -32.20 -9.13
C GLU A 254 -13.71 -32.93 -8.78
N LEU A 255 -14.73 -32.18 -8.35
CA LEU A 255 -16.08 -32.67 -8.05
C LEU A 255 -16.88 -33.07 -9.29
N ALA A 256 -16.66 -32.40 -10.42
CA ALA A 256 -17.26 -32.77 -11.70
C ALA A 256 -16.66 -34.11 -12.18
N GLY A 257 -17.42 -35.18 -11.98
CA GLY A 257 -17.16 -36.49 -12.59
C GLY A 257 -17.78 -36.63 -13.98
N PRO A 258 -17.65 -37.81 -14.62
CA PRO A 258 -18.29 -38.11 -15.92
C PRO A 258 -19.81 -37.97 -15.89
N ASP A 259 -20.41 -38.20 -14.71
CA ASP A 259 -21.85 -38.13 -14.47
C ASP A 259 -22.34 -36.73 -14.06
N ALA A 260 -21.47 -35.71 -14.04
CA ALA A 260 -21.85 -34.35 -13.71
C ALA A 260 -22.88 -33.81 -14.72
N ALA A 261 -23.83 -33.01 -14.25
CA ALA A 261 -24.85 -32.43 -15.13
C ALA A 261 -24.19 -31.55 -16.21
N SER A 262 -24.65 -31.68 -17.46
CA SER A 262 -24.08 -30.93 -18.59
C SER A 262 -24.07 -29.41 -18.39
N GLY A 263 -25.01 -28.89 -17.59
CA GLY A 263 -25.07 -27.47 -17.22
C GLY A 263 -23.89 -27.02 -16.35
N ASP A 264 -23.46 -27.85 -15.39
CA ASP A 264 -22.34 -27.53 -14.50
C ASP A 264 -21.02 -27.52 -15.28
N ILE A 265 -20.83 -28.50 -16.16
CA ILE A 265 -19.67 -28.56 -17.06
C ILE A 265 -19.62 -27.33 -17.97
N ALA A 266 -20.77 -26.94 -18.54
CA ALA A 266 -20.87 -25.76 -19.41
C ALA A 266 -20.51 -24.47 -18.64
N ALA A 267 -20.99 -24.31 -17.41
CA ALA A 267 -20.66 -23.17 -16.57
C ALA A 267 -19.15 -23.11 -16.25
N ILE A 268 -18.53 -24.23 -15.90
CA ILE A 268 -17.09 -24.31 -15.64
C ILE A 268 -16.28 -23.94 -16.90
N LEU A 269 -16.66 -24.46 -18.08
CA LEU A 269 -15.98 -24.14 -19.33
C LEU A 269 -16.12 -22.65 -19.70
N GLN A 270 -17.27 -22.03 -19.46
CA GLN A 270 -17.46 -20.59 -19.65
C GLN A 270 -16.58 -19.78 -18.70
N GLY A 271 -16.56 -20.13 -17.41
CA GLY A 271 -15.66 -19.52 -16.43
C GLY A 271 -14.19 -19.61 -16.82
N LEU A 272 -13.76 -20.79 -17.29
CA LEU A 272 -12.40 -21.00 -17.80
C LEU A 272 -12.11 -20.15 -19.04
N ALA A 273 -13.08 -19.92 -19.92
CA ALA A 273 -12.90 -19.05 -21.07
C ALA A 273 -12.66 -17.59 -20.64
N VAL A 274 -13.38 -17.10 -19.62
CA VAL A 274 -13.11 -15.79 -19.01
C VAL A 274 -11.69 -15.75 -18.45
N ALA A 275 -11.29 -16.76 -17.66
CA ALA A 275 -9.95 -16.85 -17.07
C ALA A 275 -8.82 -16.96 -18.12
N CYS A 276 -9.07 -17.54 -19.30
CA CYS A 276 -8.10 -17.63 -20.39
C CYS A 276 -7.92 -16.30 -21.15
N SER A 277 -8.85 -15.36 -20.97
CA SER A 277 -8.90 -14.07 -21.66
C SER A 277 -8.36 -12.90 -20.83
N THR A 278 -7.92 -13.14 -19.59
CA THR A 278 -7.23 -12.14 -18.75
C THR A 278 -5.89 -11.71 -19.36
N ASP A 279 -5.38 -10.52 -19.03
CA ASP A 279 -4.08 -10.02 -19.53
C ASP A 279 -2.88 -10.67 -18.82
N ALA A 280 -3.10 -11.39 -17.72
CA ALA A 280 -2.03 -11.99 -16.93
C ALA A 280 -1.62 -13.37 -17.48
N ASP A 281 -0.53 -13.43 -18.25
CA ASP A 281 -0.05 -14.68 -18.89
C ASP A 281 0.11 -15.88 -17.94
N TRP A 282 0.58 -15.66 -16.71
CA TRP A 282 0.70 -16.73 -15.72
C TRP A 282 -0.67 -17.29 -15.28
N LEU A 283 -1.70 -16.43 -15.21
CA LEU A 283 -3.06 -16.81 -14.84
C LEU A 283 -3.75 -17.49 -16.02
N ARG A 284 -3.59 -16.93 -17.23
CA ARG A 284 -4.04 -17.56 -18.49
C ARG A 284 -3.46 -18.96 -18.66
N ALA A 285 -2.16 -19.13 -18.44
CA ALA A 285 -1.51 -20.44 -18.54
C ALA A 285 -2.13 -21.46 -17.57
N ARG A 286 -2.41 -21.03 -16.32
CA ARG A 286 -3.10 -21.86 -15.31
C ARG A 286 -4.55 -22.16 -15.70
N ALA A 287 -5.26 -21.22 -16.30
CA ALA A 287 -6.62 -21.41 -16.79
C ALA A 287 -6.66 -22.41 -17.95
N PHE A 288 -5.78 -22.26 -18.95
CA PHE A 288 -5.65 -23.21 -20.06
C PHE A 288 -5.27 -24.61 -19.58
N ARG A 289 -4.39 -24.70 -18.56
CA ARG A 289 -4.12 -25.97 -17.89
C ARG A 289 -5.39 -26.58 -17.30
N ALA A 290 -6.14 -25.84 -16.49
CA ALA A 290 -7.36 -26.33 -15.85
C ALA A 290 -8.42 -26.74 -16.90
N LYS A 291 -8.52 -25.99 -18.00
CA LYS A 291 -9.36 -26.33 -19.16
C LYS A 291 -8.96 -27.66 -19.79
N GLY A 292 -7.67 -27.89 -20.03
CA GLY A 292 -7.18 -29.16 -20.54
C GLY A 292 -7.46 -30.33 -19.58
N GLU A 293 -7.33 -30.10 -18.27
CA GLU A 293 -7.61 -31.11 -17.24
C GLU A 293 -9.10 -31.52 -17.23
N LEU A 294 -10.02 -30.56 -17.37
CA LEU A 294 -11.44 -30.83 -17.49
C LEU A 294 -11.77 -31.55 -18.80
N LEU A 295 -11.23 -31.10 -19.93
CA LEU A 295 -11.50 -31.72 -21.24
C LEU A 295 -10.99 -33.16 -21.32
N GLU A 296 -9.84 -33.46 -20.71
CA GLU A 296 -9.32 -34.82 -20.58
C GLU A 296 -10.25 -35.71 -19.74
N LYS A 297 -10.85 -35.17 -18.65
CA LYS A 297 -11.87 -35.90 -17.88
C LYS A 297 -13.16 -36.19 -18.66
N LEU A 298 -13.45 -35.41 -19.69
CA LEU A 298 -14.62 -35.53 -20.55
C LEU A 298 -14.32 -36.35 -21.83
N ASP A 299 -13.16 -37.00 -21.91
CA ASP A 299 -12.67 -37.75 -23.07
C ASP A 299 -12.59 -36.91 -24.37
N ARG A 300 -12.37 -35.59 -24.24
CA ARG A 300 -12.21 -34.63 -25.34
C ARG A 300 -10.73 -34.36 -25.64
N ASP A 301 -10.00 -35.43 -25.94
CA ASP A 301 -8.53 -35.44 -26.04
C ASP A 301 -7.92 -34.40 -26.99
N ALA A 302 -8.54 -34.17 -28.15
CA ALA A 302 -8.06 -33.20 -29.13
C ALA A 302 -8.12 -31.75 -28.60
N GLU A 303 -9.22 -31.39 -27.94
CA GLU A 303 -9.40 -30.05 -27.36
C GLU A 303 -8.59 -29.88 -26.08
N ALA A 304 -8.43 -30.96 -25.29
CA ALA A 304 -7.55 -30.98 -24.14
C ALA A 304 -6.09 -30.71 -24.55
N LEU A 305 -5.65 -31.32 -25.65
CA LEU A 305 -4.32 -31.07 -26.22
C LEU A 305 -4.14 -29.60 -26.62
N GLU A 306 -5.09 -29.01 -27.34
CA GLU A 306 -5.04 -27.59 -27.75
C GLU A 306 -4.95 -26.65 -26.53
N ALA A 307 -5.73 -26.93 -25.49
CA ALA A 307 -5.67 -26.18 -24.24
C ALA A 307 -4.29 -26.30 -23.56
N TYR A 308 -3.72 -27.51 -23.48
CA TYR A 308 -2.38 -27.69 -22.93
C TYR A 308 -1.29 -27.04 -23.78
N GLU A 309 -1.41 -27.02 -25.10
CA GLU A 309 -0.48 -26.31 -25.98
C GLU A 309 -0.52 -24.81 -25.75
N SER A 310 -1.72 -24.25 -25.62
CA SER A 310 -1.92 -22.84 -25.26
C SER A 310 -1.31 -22.53 -23.89
N ALA A 311 -1.47 -23.43 -22.91
CA ALA A 311 -0.85 -23.29 -21.60
C ALA A 311 0.69 -23.31 -21.66
N LEU A 312 1.27 -24.22 -22.46
CA LEU A 312 2.72 -24.37 -22.60
C LEU A 312 3.36 -23.25 -23.41
N LEU A 313 2.62 -22.64 -24.34
CA LEU A 313 3.06 -21.46 -25.08
C LEU A 313 3.27 -20.26 -24.14
N LEU A 314 2.36 -20.11 -23.16
CA LEU A 314 2.40 -19.03 -22.17
C LEU A 314 3.38 -19.33 -21.02
N ASP A 315 3.35 -20.55 -20.48
CA ASP A 315 4.31 -21.01 -19.47
C ASP A 315 4.75 -22.46 -19.77
N PRO A 316 5.96 -22.64 -20.31
CA PRO A 316 6.47 -23.97 -20.60
C PRO A 316 6.69 -24.89 -19.37
N GLN A 317 6.63 -24.34 -18.16
CA GLN A 317 6.72 -25.11 -16.92
C GLN A 317 5.39 -25.21 -16.16
N VAL A 318 4.24 -24.90 -16.80
CA VAL A 318 2.91 -25.03 -16.20
C VAL A 318 2.55 -26.48 -15.79
N GLY A 319 3.39 -27.46 -16.13
CA GLY A 319 3.35 -28.82 -15.58
C GLY A 319 2.62 -29.85 -16.43
N VAL A 320 2.14 -29.47 -17.62
CA VAL A 320 1.29 -30.35 -18.47
C VAL A 320 2.03 -31.00 -19.64
N PHE A 321 3.33 -30.73 -19.84
CA PHE A 321 4.10 -31.21 -21.00
C PHE A 321 4.02 -32.73 -21.24
N ARG A 322 4.13 -33.55 -20.17
CA ARG A 322 4.03 -35.01 -20.31
C ARG A 322 2.61 -35.46 -20.68
N ARG A 323 1.58 -34.80 -20.12
CA ARG A 323 0.17 -35.07 -20.43
C ARG A 323 -0.14 -34.68 -21.88
N SER A 324 0.33 -33.51 -22.34
CA SER A 324 0.16 -33.09 -23.73
C SER A 324 0.86 -34.04 -24.71
N GLU A 325 2.04 -34.57 -24.39
CA GLU A 325 2.71 -35.55 -25.26
C GLU A 325 1.98 -36.91 -25.32
N LYS A 326 1.38 -37.35 -24.21
CA LYS A 326 0.54 -38.56 -24.19
C LYS A 326 -0.68 -38.38 -25.11
N LEU A 327 -1.41 -37.28 -24.94
CA LEU A 327 -2.57 -36.94 -25.77
C LEU A 327 -2.20 -36.77 -27.24
N ARG A 328 -1.09 -36.07 -27.52
CA ARG A 328 -0.57 -35.89 -28.89
C ARG A 328 -0.37 -37.20 -29.63
N ARG A 329 0.19 -38.21 -28.96
CA ARG A 329 0.36 -39.55 -29.55
C ARG A 329 -0.97 -40.25 -29.77
N ALA A 330 -1.91 -40.12 -28.82
CA ALA A 330 -3.24 -40.72 -28.93
C ALA A 330 -4.03 -40.15 -30.13
N VAL A 331 -3.86 -38.86 -30.43
CA VAL A 331 -4.50 -38.19 -31.60
C VAL A 331 -3.66 -38.24 -32.89
N GLY A 332 -2.55 -38.99 -32.92
CA GLY A 332 -1.74 -39.22 -34.13
C GLY A 332 -0.73 -38.13 -34.50
N GLY A 333 -0.40 -37.20 -33.60
CA GLY A 333 0.58 -36.12 -33.83
C GLY A 333 2.04 -36.49 -33.53
N THR A 334 2.98 -35.70 -34.08
CA THR A 334 4.43 -35.88 -33.88
C THR A 334 4.93 -35.24 -32.58
N SER A 335 5.76 -35.97 -31.83
CA SER A 335 6.30 -35.53 -30.53
C SER A 335 7.04 -34.19 -30.63
N LYS A 336 6.81 -33.27 -29.67
CA LYS A 336 7.52 -31.99 -29.59
C LYS A 336 8.67 -32.06 -28.58
N THR A 337 9.73 -31.31 -28.81
CA THR A 337 10.82 -31.14 -27.84
C THR A 337 10.40 -30.20 -26.72
N LYS A 338 10.77 -30.53 -25.49
CA LYS A 338 10.51 -29.65 -24.34
C LYS A 338 11.41 -28.42 -24.45
N PRO A 339 10.88 -27.19 -24.38
CA PRO A 339 11.73 -25.99 -24.32
C PRO A 339 12.62 -26.02 -23.07
N PRO A 340 13.80 -25.38 -23.14
CA PRO A 340 14.75 -25.35 -22.04
C PRO A 340 14.09 -24.77 -20.78
N ARG A 341 14.44 -25.32 -19.62
CA ARG A 341 13.93 -24.82 -18.34
C ARG A 341 14.56 -23.47 -18.04
N LYS A 342 13.79 -22.40 -18.19
CA LYS A 342 14.13 -21.08 -17.64
C LYS A 342 14.17 -21.10 -16.12
N ARG A 343 15.07 -20.32 -15.53
CA ARG A 343 15.15 -20.14 -14.07
C ARG A 343 13.94 -19.34 -13.55
N ARG A 344 13.63 -19.45 -12.26
CA ARG A 344 12.48 -18.75 -11.65
C ARG A 344 12.62 -17.23 -11.79
N LEU A 345 13.83 -16.70 -11.63
CA LEU A 345 14.10 -15.27 -11.72
C LEU A 345 14.17 -14.79 -13.18
N GLU A 346 14.70 -15.60 -14.09
CA GLU A 346 14.64 -15.34 -15.54
C GLU A 346 13.19 -15.13 -16.02
N LYS A 347 12.26 -15.99 -15.59
CA LYS A 347 10.82 -15.83 -15.90
C LYS A 347 10.22 -14.55 -15.33
N GLN A 348 10.65 -14.16 -14.13
CA GLN A 348 10.18 -12.93 -13.50
C GLN A 348 10.71 -11.71 -14.26
N ALA A 349 11.98 -11.73 -14.67
CA ALA A 349 12.58 -10.68 -15.48
C ALA A 349 11.83 -10.50 -16.82
N ASP A 350 11.59 -11.60 -17.55
CA ASP A 350 10.82 -11.58 -18.80
C ASP A 350 9.45 -10.93 -18.64
N ARG A 351 8.72 -11.29 -17.56
CA ARG A 351 7.38 -10.78 -17.27
C ARG A 351 7.35 -9.25 -17.11
N PHE A 352 8.43 -8.64 -16.63
CA PHE A 352 8.51 -7.20 -16.41
C PHE A 352 9.38 -6.47 -17.44
N GLY A 353 9.79 -7.15 -18.53
CA GLY A 353 10.63 -6.56 -19.57
C GLY A 353 12.04 -6.21 -19.10
N MET A 354 12.53 -6.88 -18.07
CA MET A 354 13.90 -6.70 -17.56
C MET A 354 14.84 -7.68 -18.26
N LYS A 355 16.09 -7.28 -18.47
CA LYS A 355 17.13 -8.22 -18.87
C LYS A 355 17.46 -9.13 -17.68
N HIS A 356 17.61 -10.44 -17.90
CA HIS A 356 18.13 -11.36 -16.89
C HIS A 356 19.61 -11.60 -17.11
N GLU A 357 20.39 -11.58 -16.03
CA GLU A 357 21.76 -12.07 -16.02
C GLU A 357 22.08 -12.80 -14.72
N VAL A 358 23.11 -13.64 -14.77
CA VAL A 358 23.57 -14.43 -13.63
C VAL A 358 24.93 -13.91 -13.22
N VAL A 359 25.09 -13.58 -11.93
CA VAL A 359 26.33 -13.10 -11.34
C VAL A 359 26.80 -14.12 -10.31
N GLU A 360 28.03 -14.57 -10.46
CA GLU A 360 28.68 -15.50 -9.53
C GLU A 360 29.40 -14.71 -8.45
N LEU A 361 29.03 -14.93 -7.18
CA LEU A 361 29.67 -14.33 -6.01
C LEU A 361 30.07 -15.42 -5.03
N GLU A 362 31.15 -15.18 -4.28
CA GLU A 362 31.54 -16.06 -3.18
C GLU A 362 30.65 -15.81 -1.97
N LYS A 363 30.14 -16.89 -1.36
CA LYS A 363 29.24 -16.82 -0.20
C LYS A 363 30.00 -17.15 1.08
N GLY A 364 29.96 -16.23 2.04
CA GLY A 364 30.53 -16.37 3.37
C GLY A 364 29.49 -16.75 4.43
N GLU A 365 29.91 -16.66 5.70
CA GLU A 365 29.01 -16.81 6.84
C GLU A 365 28.06 -15.60 6.97
N ASN A 366 26.97 -15.75 7.73
CA ASN A 366 26.05 -14.66 8.09
C ASN A 366 25.46 -13.88 6.89
N LYS A 367 25.24 -14.56 5.76
CA LYS A 367 24.73 -13.95 4.50
C LYS A 367 25.65 -12.86 3.94
N LEU A 368 26.94 -12.90 4.26
CA LEU A 368 27.94 -12.03 3.64
C LEU A 368 28.43 -12.62 2.31
N TRP A 369 28.82 -11.74 1.40
CA TRP A 369 29.24 -12.06 0.05
C TRP A 369 30.48 -11.24 -0.33
N ARG A 370 31.22 -11.69 -1.35
CA ARG A 370 32.30 -10.93 -1.98
C ARG A 370 32.39 -11.25 -3.47
N SER A 371 32.79 -10.28 -4.29
CA SER A 371 32.95 -10.49 -5.75
C SER A 371 34.23 -11.23 -6.11
N ALA A 372 35.26 -11.16 -5.26
CA ALA A 372 36.54 -11.82 -5.47
C ALA A 372 37.27 -12.04 -4.13
N ALA A 373 38.24 -12.97 -4.12
CA ALA A 373 38.99 -13.33 -2.91
C ALA A 373 39.73 -12.17 -2.21
N PHE A 374 40.09 -11.10 -2.95
CA PHE A 374 40.76 -9.92 -2.41
C PHE A 374 39.81 -8.85 -1.86
N ARG A 375 38.50 -8.98 -2.11
CA ARG A 375 37.46 -8.07 -1.61
C ARG A 375 37.05 -8.45 -0.19
N GLU A 376 36.57 -7.47 0.56
CA GLU A 376 36.03 -7.68 1.89
C GLU A 376 34.64 -8.33 1.83
N TRP A 377 34.25 -9.00 2.91
CA TRP A 377 32.92 -9.57 3.06
C TRP A 377 31.90 -8.45 3.32
N THR A 378 30.86 -8.38 2.50
CA THR A 378 29.84 -7.31 2.56
C THR A 378 28.44 -7.85 2.25
N SER A 379 27.43 -6.97 2.15
CA SER A 379 26.08 -7.35 1.73
C SER A 379 26.07 -7.86 0.29
N ILE A 380 25.01 -8.57 -0.10
CA ILE A 380 24.88 -9.11 -1.45
C ILE A 380 24.84 -8.01 -2.53
N GLU A 381 24.20 -6.88 -2.22
CA GLU A 381 24.10 -5.72 -3.10
C GLU A 381 25.46 -5.04 -3.27
N ASN A 382 26.22 -4.86 -2.18
CA ASN A 382 27.56 -4.27 -2.25
C ASN A 382 28.55 -5.20 -2.98
N ALA A 383 28.48 -6.51 -2.77
CA ALA A 383 29.31 -7.46 -3.50
C ALA A 383 28.94 -7.50 -4.99
N ALA A 384 27.65 -7.38 -5.32
CA ALA A 384 27.21 -7.22 -6.71
C ALA A 384 27.70 -5.89 -7.31
N LEU A 385 27.66 -4.79 -6.56
CA LEU A 385 28.22 -3.50 -6.99
C LEU A 385 29.71 -3.65 -7.30
N GLU A 386 30.51 -4.26 -6.42
CA GLU A 386 31.94 -4.49 -6.64
C GLU A 386 32.20 -5.29 -7.93
N HIS A 387 31.39 -6.31 -8.22
CA HIS A 387 31.48 -7.03 -9.49
C HIS A 387 31.32 -6.11 -10.71
N TYR A 388 30.35 -5.19 -10.69
CA TYR A 388 30.19 -4.22 -11.78
C TYR A 388 31.31 -3.18 -11.83
N LEU A 389 31.81 -2.73 -10.68
CA LEU A 389 32.95 -1.81 -10.59
C LEU A 389 34.20 -2.45 -11.22
N ASP A 390 34.46 -3.72 -10.93
CA ASP A 390 35.55 -4.49 -11.55
C ASP A 390 35.35 -4.63 -13.08
N GLY A 391 34.09 -4.64 -13.53
CA GLY A 391 33.69 -4.58 -14.94
C GLY A 391 33.77 -3.18 -15.59
N GLY A 392 34.30 -2.18 -14.89
CA GLY A 392 34.51 -0.82 -15.41
C GLY A 392 33.29 0.10 -15.32
N TRP A 393 32.29 -0.24 -14.51
CA TRP A 393 31.18 0.66 -14.18
C TRP A 393 31.55 1.59 -13.02
N SER A 394 30.83 2.71 -12.92
CA SER A 394 30.66 3.46 -11.68
C SER A 394 29.24 3.25 -11.17
N GLY A 395 29.01 3.37 -9.86
CA GLY A 395 27.69 3.05 -9.33
C GLY A 395 27.54 3.30 -7.84
N ALA A 396 26.30 3.15 -7.36
CA ALA A 396 25.98 3.10 -5.94
C ALA A 396 24.91 2.04 -5.66
N ALA A 397 25.04 1.36 -4.51
CA ALA A 397 24.03 0.48 -3.92
C ALA A 397 23.22 1.30 -2.90
N ALA A 398 22.25 2.05 -3.40
CA ALA A 398 21.49 3.01 -2.60
C ALA A 398 19.99 2.99 -2.91
N GLU A 399 19.51 1.94 -3.60
CA GLU A 399 18.13 1.84 -4.08
C GLU A 399 17.70 3.15 -4.78
N GLY A 400 16.59 3.75 -4.36
CA GLY A 400 16.09 5.04 -4.86
C GLY A 400 16.84 6.25 -4.33
N GLY A 401 17.66 6.10 -3.29
CA GLY A 401 18.30 7.22 -2.61
C GLY A 401 19.15 8.11 -3.52
N LEU A 402 19.93 7.50 -4.42
CA LEU A 402 20.80 8.25 -5.32
C LEU A 402 19.97 9.10 -6.31
N ILE A 403 19.09 8.48 -7.08
CA ILE A 403 18.32 9.16 -8.12
C ILE A 403 17.35 10.20 -7.54
N LEU A 404 16.68 9.90 -6.41
CA LEU A 404 15.79 10.85 -5.73
C LEU A 404 16.56 12.06 -5.20
N THR A 405 17.80 11.86 -4.74
CA THR A 405 18.69 12.95 -4.34
C THR A 405 19.14 13.79 -5.53
N VAL A 406 19.45 13.17 -6.67
CA VAL A 406 19.78 13.90 -7.91
C VAL A 406 18.61 14.74 -8.41
N ILE A 407 17.38 14.18 -8.41
CA ILE A 407 16.16 14.92 -8.74
C ILE A 407 16.04 16.11 -7.79
N LYS A 408 16.09 15.88 -6.48
CA LYS A 408 15.99 16.95 -5.48
C LYS A 408 17.03 18.05 -5.69
N ALA A 409 18.29 17.69 -5.90
CA ALA A 409 19.35 18.67 -6.11
C ALA A 409 19.16 19.48 -7.40
N ALA A 410 18.52 18.91 -8.43
CA ALA A 410 18.24 19.57 -9.70
C ALA A 410 16.90 20.36 -9.72
N SER A 411 15.92 20.02 -8.87
CA SER A 411 14.59 20.64 -8.87
C SER A 411 14.56 22.08 -8.36
N PHE A 412 15.63 22.57 -7.73
CA PHE A 412 15.66 23.92 -7.15
C PHE A 412 16.87 24.72 -7.64
N ALA A 413 16.65 25.94 -8.14
CA ALA A 413 17.76 26.89 -8.37
C ALA A 413 18.54 27.17 -7.07
N LYS A 414 17.81 27.22 -5.95
CA LYS A 414 18.33 27.26 -4.58
C LYS A 414 17.37 26.54 -3.65
N LEU A 415 17.79 25.43 -3.05
CA LEU A 415 17.01 24.70 -2.05
C LEU A 415 16.91 25.51 -0.75
N ALA A 416 15.71 25.59 -0.17
CA ALA A 416 15.52 26.19 1.15
C ALA A 416 16.11 25.29 2.24
N GLU A 417 16.83 25.86 3.22
CA GLU A 417 17.52 25.09 4.26
C GLU A 417 16.56 24.20 5.08
N ARG A 418 15.33 24.66 5.33
CA ARG A 418 14.29 23.85 5.99
C ARG A 418 13.85 22.62 5.19
N ASN A 419 14.01 22.66 3.87
CA ASN A 419 13.68 21.55 2.98
C ASN A 419 14.86 20.61 2.72
N ALA A 420 16.00 20.80 3.40
CA ALA A 420 17.16 19.91 3.29
C ALA A 420 16.80 18.45 3.63
N ASP A 421 15.95 18.24 4.64
CA ASP A 421 15.51 16.91 5.10
C ASP A 421 14.12 16.54 4.56
N THR A 422 13.40 17.45 3.90
CA THR A 422 12.09 17.12 3.33
C THR A 422 12.26 16.17 2.15
N TYR A 423 11.58 15.03 2.18
CA TYR A 423 11.58 14.07 1.09
C TYR A 423 11.11 14.68 -0.23
N ILE A 424 11.74 14.30 -1.34
CA ILE A 424 11.43 14.89 -2.65
C ILE A 424 10.00 14.56 -3.09
N GLU A 425 9.47 13.38 -2.75
CA GLU A 425 8.08 13.02 -3.01
C GLU A 425 7.08 13.95 -2.33
N ALA A 426 7.38 14.44 -1.11
CA ALA A 426 6.49 15.33 -0.39
C ALA A 426 6.46 16.72 -1.05
N LEU A 427 7.61 17.18 -1.53
CA LEU A 427 7.75 18.43 -2.29
C LEU A 427 7.03 18.35 -3.64
N TYR A 428 7.13 17.23 -4.36
CA TYR A 428 6.38 17.03 -5.62
C TYR A 428 4.88 16.82 -5.37
N ALA A 429 4.49 16.13 -4.30
CA ALA A 429 3.08 15.92 -3.97
C ALA A 429 2.40 17.16 -3.34
N GLN A 430 3.14 18.25 -3.13
CA GLN A 430 2.68 19.45 -2.41
C GLN A 430 2.16 19.14 -1.00
N ASN A 431 2.65 18.05 -0.39
CA ASN A 431 2.27 17.60 0.95
C ASN A 431 3.28 18.13 1.97
N VAL A 432 3.21 19.44 2.20
CA VAL A 432 4.13 20.19 3.04
C VAL A 432 3.36 21.04 4.05
N ALA A 433 3.98 21.36 5.18
CA ALA A 433 3.34 22.07 6.28
C ALA A 433 3.12 23.57 6.02
N PHE A 434 3.95 24.20 5.18
CA PHE A 434 3.94 25.64 4.93
C PHE A 434 3.63 25.94 3.46
N ASP A 435 2.84 26.97 3.20
CA ASP A 435 2.43 27.34 1.84
C ASP A 435 3.61 27.82 0.98
N GLU A 436 4.65 28.41 1.59
CA GLU A 436 5.86 28.84 0.89
C GLU A 436 6.74 27.67 0.41
N ASP A 437 6.45 26.45 0.86
CA ASP A 437 7.10 25.21 0.42
C ASP A 437 6.29 24.47 -0.65
N ARG A 438 5.17 25.05 -1.10
CA ARG A 438 4.40 24.56 -2.26
C ARG A 438 4.97 25.16 -3.53
N TYR A 439 5.57 24.33 -4.37
CA TYR A 439 6.22 24.74 -5.62
C TYR A 439 5.37 24.31 -6.81
N ALA A 440 5.22 25.19 -7.82
CA ALA A 440 4.63 24.76 -9.08
C ALA A 440 5.49 23.67 -9.72
N ILE A 441 4.88 22.53 -10.07
CA ILE A 441 5.59 21.39 -10.66
C ILE A 441 6.32 21.78 -11.95
N GLY A 442 5.71 22.64 -12.77
CA GLY A 442 6.34 23.17 -13.98
C GLY A 442 7.66 23.90 -13.70
N ASP A 443 7.76 24.62 -12.58
CA ASP A 443 8.97 25.34 -12.18
C ASP A 443 10.06 24.38 -11.70
N LEU A 444 9.69 23.35 -10.93
CA LEU A 444 10.63 22.29 -10.52
C LEU A 444 11.22 21.60 -11.75
N LEU A 445 10.37 21.21 -12.72
CA LEU A 445 10.81 20.56 -13.95
C LEU A 445 11.65 21.49 -14.84
N ALA A 446 11.29 22.77 -14.92
CA ALA A 446 12.07 23.78 -15.63
C ALA A 446 13.44 24.05 -14.97
N SER A 447 13.54 23.87 -13.65
CA SER A 447 14.81 23.88 -12.93
C SER A 447 15.64 22.64 -13.28
N VAL A 448 15.05 21.44 -13.29
CA VAL A 448 15.76 20.21 -13.66
C VAL A 448 16.35 20.30 -15.08
N ARG A 449 15.55 20.78 -16.05
CA ARG A 449 16.01 20.95 -17.45
C ARG A 449 17.18 21.91 -17.61
N ARG A 450 17.35 22.87 -16.70
CA ARG A 450 18.40 23.91 -16.76
C ARG A 450 19.49 23.71 -15.70
N ALA A 451 19.40 22.64 -14.91
CA ALA A 451 20.34 22.41 -13.83
C ALA A 451 21.77 22.28 -14.36
N ASP A 452 22.72 22.76 -13.57
CA ASP A 452 24.16 22.58 -13.81
C ASP A 452 24.82 21.98 -12.56
N ILE A 453 26.08 21.58 -12.71
CA ILE A 453 26.82 20.97 -11.60
C ILE A 453 26.99 21.92 -10.40
N GLY A 454 27.01 23.24 -10.64
CA GLY A 454 27.11 24.25 -9.60
C GLY A 454 25.84 24.32 -8.76
N GLN A 455 24.66 24.24 -9.39
CA GLN A 455 23.38 24.14 -8.72
C GLN A 455 23.30 22.87 -7.87
N LEU A 456 23.64 21.71 -8.45
CA LEU A 456 23.66 20.45 -7.73
C LEU A 456 24.58 20.52 -6.50
N ARG A 457 25.79 21.05 -6.66
CA ARG A 457 26.76 21.17 -5.56
C ARG A 457 26.28 22.07 -4.43
N ARG A 458 25.65 23.20 -4.75
CA ARG A 458 25.08 24.11 -3.74
C ARG A 458 23.94 23.45 -2.96
N ASN A 459 23.03 22.77 -3.65
CA ASN A 459 21.91 22.10 -3.00
C ASN A 459 22.34 20.85 -2.23
N TRP A 460 23.29 20.08 -2.78
CA TRP A 460 23.92 18.96 -2.09
C TRP A 460 24.55 19.38 -0.76
N ALA A 461 25.27 20.49 -0.74
CA ALA A 461 25.88 21.02 0.48
C ALA A 461 24.86 21.34 1.58
N LEU A 462 23.58 21.55 1.24
CA LEU A 462 22.49 21.67 2.22
C LEU A 462 21.93 20.29 2.61
N ILE A 463 21.66 19.43 1.62
CA ILE A 463 21.09 18.09 1.82
C ILE A 463 21.99 17.20 2.69
N SER A 464 23.31 17.30 2.51
CA SER A 464 24.31 16.45 3.20
C SER A 464 24.75 16.97 4.58
N LYS A 465 24.46 18.23 4.89
CA LYS A 465 25.05 18.96 6.03
C LYS A 465 24.70 18.36 7.39
N ARG A 466 23.47 17.87 7.55
CA ARG A 466 22.93 17.46 8.86
C ARG A 466 23.46 16.10 9.34
N SER A 467 24.02 15.29 8.44
CA SER A 467 24.48 13.93 8.76
C SER A 467 25.97 13.72 8.45
N GLY A 468 26.75 14.80 8.44
CA GLY A 468 28.21 14.71 8.44
C GLY A 468 28.86 14.32 7.11
N GLU A 469 28.15 14.48 5.98
CA GLU A 469 28.59 14.44 4.56
C GLU A 469 27.62 13.67 3.63
N THR A 470 26.57 13.05 4.17
CA THR A 470 25.55 12.31 3.40
C THR A 470 24.12 12.79 3.73
N PRO A 471 23.11 12.51 2.90
CA PRO A 471 21.71 12.80 3.24
C PRO A 471 21.25 11.98 4.45
N ALA A 472 20.47 12.59 5.35
CA ALA A 472 19.99 11.95 6.59
C ALA A 472 19.24 10.63 6.39
N PHE A 473 18.48 10.51 5.31
CA PHE A 473 17.68 9.32 5.03
C PHE A 473 18.34 8.39 4.00
N TYR A 474 19.47 8.77 3.42
CA TYR A 474 20.19 7.98 2.40
C TYR A 474 21.70 7.97 2.67
N PRO A 475 22.16 7.31 3.75
CA PRO A 475 23.56 7.35 4.17
C PRO A 475 24.54 6.70 3.17
N GLY A 476 24.05 5.91 2.21
CA GLY A 476 24.85 5.32 1.13
C GLY A 476 25.07 6.23 -0.10
N VAL A 477 24.52 7.45 -0.08
CA VAL A 477 24.65 8.40 -1.21
C VAL A 477 25.81 9.35 -0.97
N TRP A 478 26.71 9.45 -1.95
CA TRP A 478 27.91 10.30 -1.92
C TRP A 478 27.91 11.30 -3.07
N TRP A 479 28.66 12.40 -2.91
CA TRP A 479 28.76 13.45 -3.94
C TRP A 479 29.19 12.91 -5.31
N ASP A 480 30.21 12.05 -5.35
CA ASP A 480 30.72 11.48 -6.60
C ASP A 480 29.65 10.67 -7.34
N GLY A 481 28.74 10.03 -6.60
CA GLY A 481 27.58 9.36 -7.19
C GLY A 481 26.55 10.33 -7.75
N VAL A 482 26.24 11.40 -7.01
CA VAL A 482 25.31 12.46 -7.46
C VAL A 482 25.85 13.14 -8.73
N GLU A 483 27.11 13.53 -8.73
CA GLU A 483 27.79 14.15 -9.87
C GLU A 483 27.89 13.18 -11.06
N GLY A 484 28.27 11.93 -10.81
CA GLY A 484 28.41 10.89 -11.83
C GLY A 484 27.08 10.58 -12.53
N LEU A 485 26.03 10.30 -11.77
CA LEU A 485 24.71 10.00 -12.33
C LEU A 485 24.11 11.18 -13.08
N PHE A 486 24.26 12.41 -12.54
CA PHE A 486 23.78 13.62 -13.23
C PHE A 486 24.45 13.79 -14.59
N LYS A 487 25.77 13.62 -14.68
CA LYS A 487 26.51 13.70 -15.93
C LYS A 487 26.10 12.62 -16.93
N ALA A 488 25.86 11.39 -16.47
CA ALA A 488 25.50 10.27 -17.33
C ALA A 488 24.06 10.36 -17.86
N LEU A 489 23.12 10.83 -17.04
CA LEU A 489 21.74 11.06 -17.49
C LEU A 489 21.64 12.29 -18.39
N GLY A 490 22.32 13.38 -18.01
CA GLY A 490 22.05 14.70 -18.57
C GLY A 490 20.66 15.22 -18.22
N ASN A 491 20.39 16.48 -18.60
CA ASN A 491 19.19 17.18 -18.14
C ASN A 491 17.90 16.62 -18.73
N GLU A 492 17.90 16.20 -20.00
CA GLU A 492 16.68 15.73 -20.67
C GLU A 492 16.17 14.42 -20.06
N ARG A 493 17.05 13.42 -19.86
CA ARG A 493 16.65 12.13 -19.26
C ARG A 493 16.27 12.31 -17.80
N LEU A 494 17.00 13.13 -17.05
CA LEU A 494 16.65 13.44 -15.67
C LEU A 494 15.30 14.16 -15.57
N ALA A 495 15.03 15.11 -16.45
CA ALA A 495 13.75 15.82 -16.50
C ALA A 495 12.59 14.89 -16.87
N ALA A 496 12.79 13.93 -17.78
CA ALA A 496 11.80 12.92 -18.12
C ALA A 496 11.47 12.00 -16.94
N ILE A 497 12.49 11.57 -16.19
CA ILE A 497 12.30 10.81 -14.93
C ILE A 497 11.52 11.65 -13.92
N ALA A 498 11.92 12.91 -13.69
CA ALA A 498 11.28 13.79 -12.73
C ALA A 498 9.82 14.14 -13.10
N ASP A 499 9.54 14.31 -14.40
CA ASP A 499 8.20 14.55 -14.92
C ASP A 499 7.29 13.35 -14.67
N ARG A 500 7.76 12.13 -14.99
CA ARG A 500 7.03 10.90 -14.72
C ARG A 500 6.85 10.66 -13.21
N PHE A 501 7.86 10.93 -12.41
CA PHE A 501 7.79 10.85 -10.96
C PHE A 501 6.73 11.82 -10.38
N SER A 502 6.55 13.00 -11.00
CA SER A 502 5.61 14.02 -10.53
C SER A 502 4.13 13.60 -10.59
N SER A 503 3.78 12.62 -11.43
CA SER A 503 2.39 12.18 -11.57
C SER A 503 1.91 11.29 -10.41
N ALA A 504 2.83 10.60 -9.73
CA ALA A 504 2.53 9.74 -8.58
C ALA A 504 3.73 9.64 -7.61
N PRO A 505 4.12 10.74 -6.94
CA PRO A 505 5.40 10.79 -6.21
C PRO A 505 5.49 9.76 -5.07
N TYR A 506 4.39 9.50 -4.35
CA TYR A 506 4.38 8.52 -3.26
C TYR A 506 4.38 7.07 -3.74
N ASP A 507 3.86 6.79 -4.94
CA ASP A 507 3.88 5.45 -5.51
C ASP A 507 5.24 5.13 -6.16
N LEU A 508 5.89 6.16 -6.73
CA LEU A 508 7.14 6.05 -7.48
C LEU A 508 8.40 6.36 -6.67
N ARG A 509 8.27 6.65 -5.36
CA ARG A 509 9.41 6.79 -4.44
C ARG A 509 10.04 5.45 -4.06
N ALA A 510 9.31 4.35 -4.20
CA ALA A 510 9.70 3.04 -3.70
C ALA A 510 9.80 2.02 -4.85
N GLY A 511 10.63 0.98 -4.66
CA GLY A 511 10.84 -0.06 -5.67
C GLY A 511 11.91 0.27 -6.71
N TRP A 512 12.76 1.27 -6.44
CA TRP A 512 13.96 1.53 -7.23
C TRP A 512 14.94 0.37 -7.14
N PRO A 513 15.55 -0.06 -8.25
CA PRO A 513 16.51 -1.16 -8.22
C PRO A 513 17.69 -0.88 -7.29
N ASP A 514 18.22 -1.94 -6.66
CA ASP A 514 19.24 -1.85 -5.61
C ASP A 514 20.48 -1.04 -6.06
N LEU A 515 20.91 -1.25 -7.31
CA LEU A 515 22.05 -0.58 -7.91
C LEU A 515 21.63 0.41 -8.99
N THR A 516 22.22 1.60 -8.94
CA THR A 516 22.24 2.54 -10.05
C THR A 516 23.67 2.66 -10.57
N LEU A 517 23.89 2.25 -11.82
CA LEU A 517 25.19 2.17 -12.45
C LEU A 517 25.27 3.14 -13.64
N TRP A 518 26.44 3.70 -13.89
CA TRP A 518 26.72 4.51 -15.06
C TRP A 518 28.13 4.28 -15.61
N ARG A 519 28.26 4.52 -16.91
CA ARG A 519 29.53 4.49 -17.63
C ARG A 519 29.41 5.38 -18.86
N ALA A 520 30.16 6.47 -18.90
CA ALA A 520 29.95 7.55 -19.87
C ALA A 520 28.48 8.06 -19.82
N ASP A 521 27.74 7.97 -20.91
CA ASP A 521 26.33 8.33 -21.05
C ASP A 521 25.35 7.15 -20.86
N GLU A 522 25.87 5.94 -20.65
CA GLU A 522 25.07 4.75 -20.34
C GLU A 522 24.67 4.75 -18.86
N VAL A 523 23.38 4.51 -18.58
CA VAL A 523 22.85 4.32 -17.22
C VAL A 523 22.07 3.02 -17.17
N ARG A 524 22.36 2.20 -16.16
CA ARG A 524 21.70 0.92 -15.92
C ARG A 524 21.18 0.86 -14.48
N PHE A 525 19.95 0.40 -14.34
CA PHE A 525 19.37 0.07 -13.03
C PHE A 525 19.39 -1.45 -12.86
N VAL A 526 19.96 -1.94 -11.77
CA VAL A 526 20.13 -3.37 -11.52
C VAL A 526 19.46 -3.76 -10.21
N GLU A 527 18.51 -4.68 -10.31
CA GLU A 527 17.84 -5.31 -9.17
C GLU A 527 18.58 -6.62 -8.84
N VAL A 528 19.11 -6.72 -7.62
CA VAL A 528 19.91 -7.84 -7.14
C VAL A 528 18.98 -8.82 -6.43
N LYS A 529 19.00 -10.09 -6.84
CA LYS A 529 18.19 -11.14 -6.21
C LYS A 529 19.04 -12.34 -5.83
N GLY A 530 19.00 -12.70 -4.55
CA GLY A 530 19.52 -13.98 -4.09
C GLY A 530 18.65 -15.16 -4.51
N PRO A 531 19.11 -16.41 -4.30
CA PRO A 531 18.43 -17.62 -4.76
C PRO A 531 16.96 -17.76 -4.28
N SER A 532 16.66 -17.23 -3.09
CA SER A 532 15.33 -17.28 -2.46
C SER A 532 14.40 -16.13 -2.83
N ASP A 533 14.90 -15.07 -3.47
CA ASP A 533 14.18 -13.79 -3.52
C ASP A 533 13.21 -13.70 -4.70
N SER A 534 12.26 -12.78 -4.64
CA SER A 534 11.32 -12.50 -5.75
C SER A 534 11.18 -11.00 -5.96
N ILE A 535 10.71 -10.62 -7.14
CA ILE A 535 10.40 -9.21 -7.45
C ILE A 535 9.20 -8.78 -6.61
N HIS A 536 9.35 -7.69 -5.86
CA HIS A 536 8.31 -7.10 -5.02
C HIS A 536 7.33 -6.27 -5.86
N ALA A 537 6.10 -6.07 -5.37
CA ALA A 537 5.05 -5.35 -6.10
C ALA A 537 5.45 -3.89 -6.42
N SER A 538 6.16 -3.22 -5.52
CA SER A 538 6.68 -1.86 -5.76
C SER A 538 7.71 -1.82 -6.89
N GLN A 539 8.61 -2.81 -6.96
CA GLN A 539 9.62 -2.92 -8.02
C GLN A 539 8.95 -3.13 -9.38
N ALA A 540 7.99 -4.05 -9.45
CA ALA A 540 7.20 -4.29 -10.65
C ALA A 540 6.47 -3.04 -11.14
N ARG A 541 5.86 -2.26 -10.23
CA ARG A 541 5.23 -0.98 -10.57
C ARG A 541 6.23 0.03 -11.11
N LEU A 542 7.35 0.27 -10.42
CA LEU A 542 8.33 1.25 -10.87
C LEU A 542 8.91 0.93 -12.25
N VAL A 543 9.26 -0.35 -12.49
CA VAL A 543 9.78 -0.80 -13.78
C VAL A 543 8.76 -0.57 -14.90
N ARG A 544 7.52 -0.98 -14.69
CA ARG A 544 6.42 -0.84 -15.66
C ARG A 544 6.07 0.61 -15.92
N ASP A 545 5.96 1.41 -14.86
CA ASP A 545 5.32 2.73 -14.92
C ASP A 545 6.32 3.85 -15.18
N LEU A 546 7.60 3.68 -14.83
CA LEU A 546 8.63 4.71 -14.94
C LEU A 546 9.81 4.29 -15.82
N LEU A 547 10.48 3.16 -15.55
CA LEU A 547 11.76 2.86 -16.20
C LEU A 547 11.62 2.38 -17.64
N ASN A 548 10.73 1.41 -17.91
CA ASN A 548 10.53 0.86 -19.25
C ASN A 548 9.97 1.89 -20.25
N PRO A 549 8.96 2.72 -19.90
CA PRO A 549 8.45 3.75 -20.83
C PRO A 549 9.50 4.80 -21.23
N LEU A 550 10.49 5.03 -20.38
CA LEU A 550 11.61 5.94 -20.64
C LEU A 550 12.80 5.24 -21.31
N ALA A 551 12.62 3.98 -21.76
CA ALA A 551 13.62 3.16 -22.40
C ALA A 551 14.93 3.01 -21.59
N HIS A 552 14.82 2.98 -20.25
CA HIS A 552 15.96 2.72 -19.39
C HIS A 552 16.33 1.24 -19.38
N HIS A 553 17.63 0.95 -19.30
CA HIS A 553 18.13 -0.40 -19.18
C HIS A 553 17.93 -0.91 -17.75
N VAL A 554 16.97 -1.81 -17.57
CA VAL A 554 16.72 -2.47 -16.29
C VAL A 554 17.15 -3.93 -16.36
N THR A 555 17.95 -4.36 -15.39
CA THR A 555 18.48 -5.72 -15.32
C THR A 555 18.13 -6.36 -13.99
N LEU A 556 17.75 -7.63 -14.00
CA LEU A 556 17.68 -8.47 -12.81
C LEU A 556 18.95 -9.33 -12.77
N ALA A 557 19.78 -9.09 -11.76
CA ALA A 557 20.97 -9.87 -11.48
C ALA A 557 20.64 -11.00 -10.50
N GLU A 558 20.55 -12.23 -10.99
CA GLU A 558 20.43 -13.43 -10.17
C GLU A 558 21.80 -13.80 -9.61
N ILE A 559 21.96 -13.68 -8.29
CA ILE A 559 23.20 -14.06 -7.62
C ILE A 559 23.20 -15.57 -7.37
N ILE A 560 24.25 -16.24 -7.87
CA ILE A 560 24.55 -17.63 -7.55
C ILE A 560 25.88 -17.73 -6.83
N GLN A 561 26.02 -18.78 -6.02
CA GLN A 561 27.27 -19.07 -5.33
C GLN A 561 28.31 -19.58 -6.35
N ALA A 562 29.46 -18.92 -6.41
CA ALA A 562 30.63 -19.39 -7.15
C ALA A 562 31.07 -20.78 -6.65
N THR A 563 31.42 -21.65 -7.58
CA THR A 563 31.78 -23.06 -7.31
C THR A 563 33.20 -23.23 -6.79
#